data_AF-A0A371DDT0-F1
#
_entry.id   AF-A0A371DDT0-F1
#
_cell.length_a   1.000
_cell.length_b   1.000
_cell.length_c   1.000
_cell.angle_alpha   90.00
_cell.angle_beta   90.00
_cell.angle_gamma   90.00
#
_symmetry.space_group_name_H-M   'P 1'
#
loop_
_entity.id
_entity.type
_entity.pdbx_description
1 polymer ?
#
loop_
_entity_poly.entity_id
_entity_poly.type
_entity_poly.pdbx_seq_one_letter_code
_entity_poly.pdbx_strand_id
1 'polypeptide(L)'
;MQKSRLTTEPRKISKWNAYVSKEMKKFNEGLSGDAQERECVSDGYIKILSEQWRKMTEEERDEAVADIIIDLEERRENRRIAIPNEASAAFNDTRATLALVQRELEYLHGRTDTDVLFIAVRSKLDYYNQPYVFYSNDRVAEFWETLGKKNLPDLALAMEGYCISGMDGLAKNHRDELLEAKQRVAALILRKLRETSTRGEIARMYYVNFEEHITLKYGIILVHWPLQKFAAPGSFSSILLLNMLESGFEKGTTRFESLSDAEWTAW
;
A
#
# COMPACT_ATOMS: atom_id res chain seq x y z
N MET A 1 -31.17 -13.15 -20.71
CA MET A 1 -30.67 -12.68 -19.40
C MET A 1 -31.85 -12.37 -18.50
N GLN A 2 -32.15 -13.27 -17.56
CA GLN A 2 -33.26 -13.12 -16.62
C GLN A 2 -32.79 -12.22 -15.48
N LYS A 3 -33.27 -10.97 -15.42
CA LYS A 3 -33.01 -10.07 -14.28
C LYS A 3 -33.69 -10.67 -13.05
N SER A 4 -32.91 -11.14 -12.09
CA SER A 4 -33.41 -11.59 -10.80
C SER A 4 -34.20 -10.47 -10.14
N ARG A 5 -35.45 -10.76 -9.78
CA ARG A 5 -36.30 -9.86 -8.99
C ARG A 5 -35.59 -9.57 -7.67
N LEU A 6 -34.92 -8.42 -7.57
CA LEU A 6 -34.55 -7.84 -6.29
C LEU A 6 -35.85 -7.57 -5.55
N THR A 7 -36.18 -8.46 -4.62
CA THR A 7 -37.34 -8.33 -3.76
C THR A 7 -37.01 -7.26 -2.73
N THR A 8 -37.67 -6.12 -2.85
CA THR A 8 -37.36 -4.87 -2.15
C THR A 8 -37.76 -4.85 -0.68
N GLU A 9 -38.35 -5.93 -0.15
CA GLU A 9 -38.78 -6.01 1.24
C GLU A 9 -38.08 -7.16 1.98
N PRO A 10 -37.42 -6.88 3.11
CA PRO A 10 -36.81 -7.92 3.93
C PRO A 10 -37.91 -8.87 4.43
N ARG A 11 -37.67 -10.18 4.34
CA ARG A 11 -38.60 -11.19 4.86
C ARG A 11 -38.89 -10.91 6.34
N LYS A 12 -40.18 -10.94 6.73
CA LYS A 12 -40.61 -10.82 8.14
C LYS A 12 -39.84 -11.81 9.02
N ILE A 13 -39.42 -11.38 10.20
CA ILE A 13 -38.73 -12.24 11.17
C ILE A 13 -39.73 -13.30 11.65
N SER A 14 -39.34 -14.57 11.58
CA SER A 14 -40.15 -15.67 12.12
C SER A 14 -40.04 -15.67 13.64
N LYS A 15 -41.18 -15.47 14.33
CA LYS A 15 -41.28 -15.51 15.81
C LYS A 15 -40.71 -16.83 16.38
N TRP A 16 -41.00 -17.94 15.71
CA TRP A 16 -40.48 -19.27 16.07
C TRP A 16 -38.95 -19.35 15.95
N ASN A 17 -38.35 -18.85 14.86
CA ASN A 17 -36.89 -18.92 14.68
C ASN A 17 -36.17 -18.02 15.70
N ALA A 18 -36.75 -16.87 16.01
CA ALA A 18 -36.24 -15.97 17.04
C ALA A 18 -36.30 -16.61 18.44
N TYR A 19 -37.42 -17.28 18.76
CA TYR A 19 -37.57 -18.05 20.01
C TYR A 19 -36.56 -19.20 20.12
N VAL A 20 -36.42 -20.02 19.08
CA VAL A 20 -35.44 -21.12 19.06
C VAL A 20 -34.03 -20.58 19.25
N SER A 21 -33.67 -19.47 18.60
CA SER A 21 -32.37 -18.83 18.79
C SER A 21 -32.15 -18.29 20.21
N LYS A 22 -33.21 -17.79 20.88
CA LYS A 22 -33.16 -17.35 22.29
C LYS A 22 -32.81 -18.50 23.20
N GLU A 23 -33.61 -19.55 23.12
CA GLU A 23 -33.56 -20.66 24.05
C GLU A 23 -32.35 -21.55 23.80
N MET A 24 -31.92 -21.72 22.55
CA MET A 24 -30.65 -22.39 22.24
C MET A 24 -29.44 -21.61 22.73
N LYS A 25 -29.48 -20.27 22.69
CA LYS A 25 -28.40 -19.45 23.23
C LYS A 25 -28.33 -19.60 24.75
N LYS A 26 -29.46 -19.49 25.45
CA LYS A 26 -29.54 -19.73 26.90
C LYS A 26 -29.09 -21.14 27.29
N PHE A 27 -29.50 -22.15 26.54
CA PHE A 27 -29.11 -23.54 26.78
C PHE A 27 -27.59 -23.72 26.62
N ASN A 28 -27.02 -23.21 25.53
CA ASN A 28 -25.58 -23.28 25.28
C ASN A 28 -24.74 -22.42 26.23
N GLU A 29 -25.28 -21.32 26.78
CA GLU A 29 -24.62 -20.52 27.81
C GLU A 29 -24.67 -21.20 29.20
N GLY A 30 -25.69 -22.03 29.45
CA GLY A 30 -25.82 -22.85 30.65
C GLY A 30 -24.88 -24.07 30.68
N LEU A 31 -24.36 -24.49 29.53
CA LEU A 31 -23.31 -25.52 29.40
C LEU A 31 -21.95 -24.93 29.80
N SER A 32 -21.77 -24.69 31.10
CA SER A 32 -20.52 -24.17 31.66
C SER A 32 -19.46 -25.28 31.75
N GLY A 33 -18.60 -25.40 30.74
CA GLY A 33 -17.37 -26.21 30.83
C GLY A 33 -16.66 -26.38 29.47
N ASP A 34 -15.35 -26.15 29.45
CA ASP A 34 -14.45 -26.15 28.28
C ASP A 34 -14.39 -27.47 27.45
N ALA A 35 -15.28 -28.43 27.71
CA ALA A 35 -15.28 -29.75 27.07
C ALA A 35 -16.66 -30.28 26.62
N GLN A 36 -17.76 -29.52 26.76
CA GLN A 36 -19.06 -29.93 26.21
C GLN A 36 -19.32 -29.28 24.86
N GLU A 37 -19.46 -30.12 23.82
CA GLU A 37 -19.84 -29.68 22.48
C GLU A 37 -21.17 -28.94 22.53
N ARG A 38 -21.22 -27.75 21.90
CA ARG A 38 -22.44 -26.96 21.81
C ARG A 38 -23.50 -27.74 21.05
N GLU A 39 -24.71 -27.83 21.61
CA GLU A 39 -25.81 -28.45 20.90
C GLU A 39 -26.24 -27.60 19.70
N CYS A 40 -26.33 -28.26 18.55
CA CYS A 40 -26.76 -27.67 17.32
C CYS A 40 -28.28 -27.70 17.21
N VAL A 41 -28.81 -26.82 16.38
CA VAL A 41 -30.24 -26.77 16.04
C VAL A 41 -30.72 -28.10 15.44
N SER A 42 -29.85 -28.94 14.88
CA SER A 42 -30.21 -30.29 14.43
C SER A 42 -30.49 -31.31 15.54
N ASP A 43 -30.12 -31.00 16.77
CA ASP A 43 -30.15 -31.94 17.88
C ASP A 43 -31.54 -31.98 18.54
N GLY A 44 -31.84 -33.07 19.25
CA GLY A 44 -33.18 -33.43 19.72
C GLY A 44 -33.90 -32.36 20.56
N TYR A 45 -33.15 -31.38 21.08
CA TYR A 45 -33.64 -30.24 21.86
C TYR A 45 -34.68 -29.37 21.13
N ILE A 46 -34.67 -29.32 19.79
CA ILE A 46 -35.75 -28.66 19.02
C ILE A 46 -37.12 -29.22 19.37
N LYS A 47 -37.24 -30.53 19.57
CA LYS A 47 -38.55 -31.16 19.81
C LYS A 47 -39.15 -30.64 21.12
N ILE A 48 -38.32 -30.49 22.15
CA ILE A 48 -38.71 -29.94 23.46
C ILE A 48 -39.16 -28.48 23.31
N LEU A 49 -38.39 -27.66 22.59
CA LEU A 49 -38.76 -26.26 22.31
C LEU A 49 -40.07 -26.16 21.50
N SER A 50 -40.32 -27.12 20.59
CA SER A 50 -41.53 -27.12 19.77
C SER A 50 -42.78 -27.44 20.58
N GLU A 51 -42.67 -28.32 21.58
CA GLU A 51 -43.75 -28.64 22.51
C GLU A 51 -44.02 -27.50 23.48
N GLN A 52 -42.98 -26.86 24.01
CA GLN A 52 -43.10 -25.67 24.84
C GLN A 52 -43.77 -24.52 24.08
N TRP A 53 -43.35 -24.27 22.84
CA TRP A 53 -43.95 -23.25 21.99
C TRP A 53 -45.42 -23.51 21.71
N ARG A 54 -45.81 -24.76 21.44
CA ARG A 54 -47.21 -25.14 21.22
C ARG A 54 -48.10 -24.93 22.45
N LYS A 55 -47.54 -25.08 23.66
CA LYS A 55 -48.26 -24.86 24.93
C LYS A 55 -48.44 -23.39 25.27
N MET A 56 -47.53 -22.52 24.85
CA MET A 56 -47.64 -21.08 25.08
C MET A 56 -48.78 -20.46 24.26
N THR A 57 -49.46 -19.50 24.87
CA THR A 57 -50.46 -18.63 24.24
C THR A 57 -49.79 -17.62 23.31
N GLU A 58 -50.57 -16.94 22.46
CA GLU A 58 -50.03 -16.00 21.48
C GLU A 58 -49.42 -14.75 22.14
N GLU A 59 -49.97 -14.31 23.28
CA GLU A 59 -49.46 -13.18 24.07
C GLU A 59 -48.11 -13.52 24.73
N GLU A 60 -47.98 -14.72 25.32
CA GLU A 60 -46.73 -15.20 25.92
C GLU A 60 -45.62 -15.39 24.88
N ARG A 61 -45.98 -15.78 23.65
CA ARG A 61 -45.03 -15.91 22.53
C ARG A 61 -44.49 -14.56 22.09
N ASP A 62 -45.30 -13.52 22.13
CA ASP A 62 -44.91 -12.18 21.70
C ASP A 62 -44.00 -11.52 22.72
N GLU A 63 -44.30 -11.68 24.01
CA GLU A 63 -43.43 -11.22 25.11
C GLU A 63 -42.09 -11.97 25.14
N ALA A 64 -42.10 -13.29 24.92
CA ALA A 64 -40.88 -14.10 24.92
C ALA A 64 -39.89 -13.68 23.82
N VAL A 65 -40.37 -13.12 22.71
CA VAL A 65 -39.60 -12.87 21.49
C VAL A 65 -39.36 -11.37 21.23
N ALA A 66 -40.05 -10.47 21.93
CA ALA A 66 -39.98 -9.02 21.76
C ALA A 66 -38.53 -8.47 21.74
N ASP A 67 -37.74 -8.77 22.77
CA ASP A 67 -36.35 -8.27 22.88
C ASP A 67 -35.47 -8.73 21.71
N ILE A 68 -35.66 -9.96 21.24
CA ILE A 68 -34.84 -10.54 20.17
C ILE A 68 -35.24 -10.02 18.81
N ILE A 69 -36.52 -9.69 18.60
CA ILE A 69 -36.94 -9.05 17.37
C ILE A 69 -36.22 -7.72 17.21
N ILE A 70 -36.13 -6.92 18.28
CA ILE A 70 -35.40 -5.65 18.28
C ILE A 70 -33.91 -5.89 17.96
N ASP A 71 -33.23 -6.81 18.66
CA ASP A 71 -31.83 -7.15 18.40
C ASP A 71 -31.60 -7.65 16.95
N LEU A 72 -32.55 -8.42 16.40
CA LEU A 72 -32.46 -8.96 15.04
C LEU A 72 -32.72 -7.87 13.98
N GLU A 73 -33.60 -6.91 14.27
CA GLU A 73 -33.84 -5.74 13.43
C GLU A 73 -32.62 -4.81 13.43
N GLU A 74 -32.04 -4.53 14.59
CA GLU A 74 -30.78 -3.78 14.70
C GLU A 74 -29.64 -4.49 13.97
N ARG A 75 -29.51 -5.82 14.09
CA ARG A 75 -28.51 -6.60 13.33
C ARG A 75 -28.76 -6.53 11.82
N ARG A 76 -30.01 -6.51 11.37
CA ARG A 76 -30.34 -6.38 9.95
C ARG A 76 -29.99 -4.99 9.43
N GLU A 77 -30.24 -3.96 10.22
CA GLU A 77 -29.90 -2.58 9.86
C GLU A 77 -28.38 -2.34 9.91
N ASN A 78 -27.69 -2.90 10.89
CA ASN A 78 -26.23 -2.91 10.94
C ASN A 78 -25.61 -3.66 9.77
N ARG A 79 -26.22 -4.74 9.25
CA ARG A 79 -25.77 -5.39 8.00
C ARG A 79 -26.02 -4.56 6.75
N ARG A 80 -26.99 -3.63 6.78
CA ARG A 80 -27.28 -2.72 5.68
C ARG A 80 -26.33 -1.52 5.67
N ILE A 81 -25.94 -1.05 6.84
CA ILE A 81 -25.05 0.12 7.03
C ILE A 81 -23.57 -0.30 7.04
N ALA A 82 -23.26 -1.52 7.47
CA ALA A 82 -21.90 -2.03 7.47
C ALA A 82 -21.35 -2.08 6.04
N ILE A 83 -20.30 -1.29 5.80
CA ILE A 83 -19.48 -1.37 4.60
C ILE A 83 -19.06 -2.83 4.46
N PRO A 84 -19.43 -3.53 3.36
CA PRO A 84 -19.02 -4.90 3.15
C PRO A 84 -17.51 -4.97 3.32
N ASN A 85 -17.05 -6.02 3.99
CA ASN A 85 -15.65 -6.24 4.27
C ASN A 85 -14.95 -6.71 2.96
N GLU A 86 -14.96 -5.86 1.93
CA GLU A 86 -14.54 -6.15 0.55
C GLU A 86 -13.12 -6.71 0.52
N ALA A 87 -12.23 -6.17 1.37
CA ALA A 87 -10.86 -6.66 1.52
C ALA A 87 -10.80 -8.07 2.12
N SER A 88 -11.64 -8.40 3.10
CA SER A 88 -11.67 -9.74 3.73
C SER A 88 -12.32 -10.78 2.83
N ALA A 89 -13.38 -10.41 2.09
CA ALA A 89 -14.01 -11.28 1.10
C ALA A 89 -13.05 -11.56 -0.06
N ALA A 90 -12.42 -10.52 -0.61
CA ALA A 90 -11.41 -10.65 -1.67
C ALA A 90 -10.19 -11.46 -1.20
N PHE A 91 -9.75 -11.30 0.05
CA PHE A 91 -8.67 -12.09 0.64
C PHE A 91 -8.99 -13.59 0.63
N ASN A 92 -10.16 -13.97 1.18
CA ASN A 92 -10.56 -15.36 1.27
C ASN A 92 -10.78 -15.99 -0.12
N ASP A 93 -11.38 -15.24 -1.05
CA ASP A 93 -11.61 -15.67 -2.42
C ASP A 93 -10.30 -15.89 -3.19
N THR A 94 -9.38 -14.94 -3.09
CA THR A 94 -8.05 -15.04 -3.70
C THR A 94 -7.31 -16.26 -3.15
N ARG A 95 -7.28 -16.45 -1.83
CA ARG A 95 -6.60 -17.59 -1.21
C ARG A 95 -7.20 -18.93 -1.64
N ALA A 96 -8.52 -19.04 -1.65
CA ALA A 96 -9.20 -20.27 -2.07
C ALA A 96 -8.93 -20.61 -3.54
N THR A 97 -8.96 -19.59 -4.41
CA THR A 97 -8.75 -19.77 -5.85
C THR A 97 -7.29 -20.09 -6.17
N LEU A 98 -6.32 -19.39 -5.56
CA LEU A 98 -4.90 -19.68 -5.75
C LEU A 98 -4.52 -21.10 -5.30
N ALA A 99 -5.12 -21.59 -4.21
CA ALA A 99 -4.91 -22.97 -3.78
C ALA A 99 -5.44 -23.99 -4.80
N LEU A 100 -6.58 -23.71 -5.44
CA LEU A 100 -7.11 -24.57 -6.51
C LEU A 100 -6.20 -24.55 -7.74
N VAL A 101 -5.74 -23.36 -8.15
CA VAL A 101 -4.82 -23.20 -9.28
C VAL A 101 -3.51 -23.95 -9.02
N GLN A 102 -2.90 -23.80 -7.84
CA GLN A 102 -1.68 -24.52 -7.48
C GLN A 102 -1.87 -26.03 -7.63
N ARG A 103 -2.97 -26.58 -7.10
CA ARG A 103 -3.24 -28.02 -7.19
C ARG A 103 -3.33 -28.50 -8.65
N GLU A 104 -3.97 -27.74 -9.52
CA GLU A 104 -4.04 -28.08 -10.95
C GLU A 104 -2.67 -28.00 -11.64
N LEU A 105 -1.83 -27.04 -11.24
CA LEU A 105 -0.44 -26.93 -11.75
C LEU A 105 0.44 -28.08 -11.25
N GLU A 106 0.26 -28.55 -10.02
CA GLU A 106 0.91 -29.75 -9.49
C GLU A 106 0.48 -31.00 -10.27
N TYR A 107 -0.81 -31.15 -10.56
CA TYR A 107 -1.31 -32.24 -11.41
C TYR A 107 -0.85 -32.15 -12.87
N LEU A 108 -0.62 -30.95 -13.39
CA LEU A 108 -0.02 -30.78 -14.71
C LEU A 108 1.42 -31.30 -14.68
N HIS A 109 2.23 -30.82 -13.74
CA HIS A 109 3.61 -31.27 -13.58
C HIS A 109 3.70 -32.79 -13.44
N GLY A 110 2.92 -33.40 -12.54
CA GLY A 110 2.94 -34.84 -12.32
C GLY A 110 2.46 -35.70 -13.50
N ARG A 111 1.71 -35.14 -14.47
CA ARG A 111 1.23 -35.89 -15.65
C ARG A 111 2.12 -35.71 -16.88
N THR A 112 2.78 -34.56 -17.01
CA THR A 112 3.47 -34.18 -18.25
C THR A 112 4.93 -33.79 -18.04
N ASP A 113 5.45 -33.88 -16.81
CA ASP A 113 6.78 -33.40 -16.42
C ASP A 113 7.03 -31.95 -16.86
N THR A 114 5.97 -31.15 -16.94
CA THR A 114 6.06 -29.75 -17.31
C THR A 114 6.34 -28.93 -16.07
N ASP A 115 7.48 -28.25 -16.05
CA ASP A 115 7.86 -27.35 -14.96
C ASP A 115 7.15 -26.00 -15.06
N VAL A 116 6.63 -25.51 -13.95
CA VAL A 116 5.82 -24.27 -13.88
C VAL A 116 6.34 -23.35 -12.79
N LEU A 117 6.43 -22.06 -13.11
CA LEU A 117 6.55 -20.96 -12.14
C LEU A 117 5.26 -20.14 -12.16
N PHE A 118 4.67 -19.91 -11.00
CA PHE A 118 3.46 -19.12 -10.83
C PHE A 118 3.66 -18.07 -9.74
N ILE A 119 3.45 -16.80 -10.10
CA ILE A 119 3.54 -15.67 -9.18
C ILE A 119 2.25 -14.86 -9.29
N ALA A 120 1.60 -14.61 -8.16
CA ALA A 120 0.43 -13.74 -8.07
C ALA A 120 0.67 -12.65 -7.02
N VAL A 121 0.40 -11.40 -7.39
CA VAL A 121 0.61 -10.23 -6.52
C VAL A 121 -0.66 -9.39 -6.48
N ARG A 122 -0.87 -8.63 -5.39
CA ARG A 122 -1.95 -7.65 -5.33
C ARG A 122 -1.57 -6.39 -6.10
N SER A 123 -2.60 -5.69 -6.59
CA SER A 123 -2.43 -4.39 -7.28
C SER A 123 -2.93 -3.21 -6.44
N LYS A 124 -3.37 -3.45 -5.20
CA LYS A 124 -3.88 -2.44 -4.28
C LYS A 124 -3.26 -2.63 -2.90
N LEU A 125 -2.94 -1.52 -2.23
CA LEU A 125 -2.34 -1.52 -0.90
C LEU A 125 -3.29 -2.06 0.18
N ASP A 126 -4.60 -1.82 0.01
CA ASP A 126 -5.64 -2.13 1.00
C ASP A 126 -5.97 -3.63 1.11
N TYR A 127 -5.36 -4.48 0.29
CA TYR A 127 -5.60 -5.92 0.30
C TYR A 127 -4.57 -6.65 1.15
N TYR A 128 -5.00 -7.59 1.98
CA TYR A 128 -4.14 -8.31 2.94
C TYR A 128 -3.33 -9.47 2.34
N ASN A 129 -3.51 -9.80 1.06
CA ASN A 129 -2.82 -10.92 0.43
C ASN A 129 -1.32 -10.63 0.28
N GLN A 130 -0.48 -11.55 0.74
CA GLN A 130 0.96 -11.53 0.43
C GLN A 130 1.19 -12.04 -1.00
N PRO A 131 2.32 -11.67 -1.64
CA PRO A 131 2.74 -12.27 -2.90
C PRO A 131 2.74 -13.80 -2.82
N TYR A 132 2.02 -14.43 -3.73
CA TYR A 132 1.96 -15.87 -3.85
C TYR A 132 3.04 -16.33 -4.82
N VAL A 133 3.88 -17.26 -4.39
CA VAL A 133 4.93 -17.86 -5.23
C VAL A 133 4.79 -19.36 -5.15
N PHE A 134 4.63 -19.99 -6.31
CA PHE A 134 4.61 -21.43 -6.46
C PHE A 134 5.55 -21.81 -7.60
N TYR A 135 6.31 -22.88 -7.41
CA TYR A 135 7.12 -23.52 -8.44
C TYR A 135 6.99 -25.03 -8.27
N SER A 136 6.91 -25.75 -9.39
CA SER A 136 6.76 -27.22 -9.37
C SER A 136 8.05 -27.95 -9.02
N ASN A 137 9.21 -27.32 -9.27
CA ASN A 137 10.53 -27.93 -9.18
C ASN A 137 11.55 -26.91 -8.69
N ASP A 138 12.40 -27.31 -7.73
CA ASP A 138 13.43 -26.46 -7.14
C ASP A 138 14.41 -25.90 -8.18
N ARG A 139 14.66 -26.65 -9.27
CA ARG A 139 15.51 -26.17 -10.38
C ARG A 139 14.98 -24.90 -11.04
N VAL A 140 13.67 -24.68 -11.02
CA VAL A 140 13.05 -23.45 -11.53
C VAL A 140 13.42 -22.26 -10.65
N ALA A 141 13.44 -22.46 -9.33
CA ALA A 141 13.88 -21.45 -8.37
C ALA A 141 15.39 -21.19 -8.50
N GLU A 142 16.20 -22.24 -8.56
CA GLU A 142 17.67 -22.14 -8.74
C GLU A 142 18.04 -21.44 -10.05
N PHE A 143 17.35 -21.75 -11.15
CA PHE A 143 17.53 -21.08 -12.44
C PHE A 143 17.36 -19.57 -12.30
N TRP A 144 16.34 -19.15 -11.55
CA TRP A 144 16.03 -17.74 -11.37
C TRP A 144 17.00 -17.03 -10.42
N GLU A 145 17.40 -17.69 -9.34
CA GLU A 145 18.42 -17.18 -8.42
C GLU A 145 19.77 -17.00 -9.13
N THR A 146 20.14 -17.96 -9.97
CA THR A 146 21.40 -17.93 -10.72
C THR A 146 21.41 -16.82 -11.77
N LEU A 147 20.33 -16.67 -12.54
CA LEU A 147 20.24 -15.69 -13.62
C LEU A 147 19.94 -14.27 -13.12
N GLY A 148 18.96 -14.15 -12.23
CA GLY A 148 18.41 -12.89 -11.73
C GLY A 148 19.15 -12.32 -10.52
N LYS A 149 20.04 -13.11 -9.88
CA LYS A 149 20.75 -12.75 -8.64
C LYS A 149 19.82 -12.31 -7.50
N LYS A 150 18.57 -12.79 -7.52
CA LYS A 150 17.52 -12.52 -6.55
C LYS A 150 16.70 -13.79 -6.36
N ASN A 151 16.27 -14.03 -5.13
CA ASN A 151 15.33 -15.10 -4.86
C ASN A 151 13.92 -14.76 -5.40
N LEU A 152 13.09 -15.79 -5.59
CA LEU A 152 11.73 -15.62 -6.10
C LEU A 152 10.83 -14.76 -5.19
N PRO A 153 10.91 -14.84 -3.84
CA PRO A 153 10.17 -13.94 -2.95
C PRO A 153 10.49 -12.46 -3.18
N ASP A 154 11.77 -12.10 -3.34
CA ASP A 154 12.21 -10.72 -3.57
C ASP A 154 11.75 -10.23 -4.94
N LEU A 155 11.74 -11.11 -5.95
CA LEU A 155 11.15 -10.81 -7.25
C LEU A 155 9.64 -10.55 -7.13
N ALA A 156 8.92 -11.39 -6.39
CA ALA A 156 7.48 -11.26 -6.20
C ALA A 156 7.14 -9.97 -5.43
N LEU A 157 7.94 -9.60 -4.44
CA LEU A 157 7.81 -8.33 -3.72
C LEU A 157 8.09 -7.13 -4.63
N ALA A 158 9.13 -7.20 -5.47
CA ALA A 158 9.41 -6.17 -6.45
C ALA A 158 8.23 -6.04 -7.45
N MET A 159 7.76 -7.15 -8.00
CA MET A 159 6.61 -7.20 -8.90
C MET A 159 5.34 -6.64 -8.23
N GLU A 160 5.10 -6.93 -6.96
CA GLU A 160 4.00 -6.33 -6.18
C GLU A 160 4.17 -4.81 -6.05
N GLY A 161 5.37 -4.34 -5.68
CA GLY A 161 5.68 -2.91 -5.64
C GLY A 161 5.44 -2.22 -6.98
N TYR A 162 5.77 -2.88 -8.09
CA TYR A 162 5.46 -2.39 -9.43
C TYR A 162 3.95 -2.29 -9.68
N CYS A 163 3.20 -3.33 -9.33
CA CYS A 163 1.76 -3.38 -9.56
C CYS A 163 0.99 -2.37 -8.71
N ILE A 164 1.49 -2.01 -7.53
CA ILE A 164 0.89 -1.02 -6.64
C ILE A 164 1.30 0.41 -7.03
N SER A 165 2.58 0.65 -7.28
CA SER A 165 3.16 1.99 -7.40
C SER A 165 3.60 2.37 -8.82
N GLY A 166 3.51 1.46 -9.78
CA GLY A 166 4.05 1.64 -11.13
C GLY A 166 5.59 1.68 -11.14
N MET A 167 6.16 2.25 -12.22
CA MET A 167 7.62 2.42 -12.37
C MET A 167 8.25 3.24 -11.23
N ASP A 168 7.49 4.14 -10.61
CA ASP A 168 7.98 5.03 -9.55
C ASP A 168 8.40 4.30 -8.27
N GLY A 169 7.81 3.13 -7.98
CA GLY A 169 8.08 2.37 -6.76
C GLY A 169 9.29 1.42 -6.83
N LEU A 170 9.77 1.13 -8.04
CA LEU A 170 10.79 0.09 -8.28
C LEU A 170 12.11 0.66 -8.81
N ALA A 171 12.06 1.86 -9.40
CA ALA A 171 13.13 2.42 -10.21
C ALA A 171 13.57 3.82 -9.79
N LYS A 172 13.52 4.19 -8.50
CA LYS A 172 14.47 5.20 -8.01
C LYS A 172 15.81 4.53 -7.82
N ASN A 173 16.50 4.24 -8.93
CA ASN A 173 17.88 3.84 -8.82
C ASN A 173 18.62 4.99 -8.13
N HIS A 174 19.58 4.67 -7.27
CA HIS A 174 20.48 5.66 -6.69
C HIS A 174 21.10 6.60 -7.76
N ARG A 175 21.27 6.09 -8.99
CA ARG A 175 21.70 6.87 -10.17
C ARG A 175 20.68 7.93 -10.59
N ASP A 176 19.40 7.60 -10.58
CA ASP A 176 18.31 8.50 -10.97
C ASP A 176 18.10 9.56 -9.88
N GLU A 177 18.12 9.16 -8.61
CA GLU A 177 18.11 10.10 -7.47
C GLU A 177 19.30 11.06 -7.50
N LEU A 178 20.50 10.54 -7.81
CA LEU A 178 21.69 11.36 -7.97
C LEU A 178 21.56 12.32 -9.16
N LEU A 179 20.98 11.88 -10.27
CA LEU A 179 20.76 12.73 -11.45
C LEU A 179 19.76 13.85 -11.16
N GLU A 180 18.65 13.54 -10.49
CA GLU A 180 17.67 14.52 -10.04
C GLU A 180 18.28 15.53 -9.08
N ALA A 181 19.05 15.07 -8.08
CA ALA A 181 19.74 15.95 -7.14
C ALA A 181 20.72 16.90 -7.87
N LYS A 182 21.47 16.39 -8.87
CA LYS A 182 22.37 17.22 -9.68
C LYS A 182 21.62 18.32 -10.44
N GLN A 183 20.51 17.97 -11.08
CA GLN A 183 19.71 18.93 -11.86
C GLN A 183 19.08 19.99 -10.96
N ARG A 184 18.51 19.57 -9.83
CA ARG A 184 17.88 20.46 -8.85
C ARG A 184 18.86 21.48 -8.30
N VAL A 185 20.03 21.03 -7.85
CA VAL A 185 21.08 21.90 -7.31
C VAL A 185 21.64 22.84 -8.39
N ALA A 186 21.87 22.35 -9.61
CA ALA A 186 22.33 23.19 -10.71
C ALA A 186 21.33 24.31 -11.05
N ALA A 187 20.03 23.99 -11.08
CA ALA A 187 18.98 24.97 -11.29
C ALA A 187 18.91 26.00 -10.16
N LEU A 188 19.04 25.56 -8.90
CA LEU A 188 19.06 26.44 -7.74
C LEU A 188 20.21 27.46 -7.79
N ILE A 189 21.43 27.00 -8.05
CA ILE A 189 22.62 27.87 -8.13
C ILE A 189 22.45 28.91 -9.24
N LEU A 190 22.04 28.47 -10.44
CA LEU A 190 21.86 29.37 -11.58
C LEU A 190 20.77 30.41 -11.30
N ARG A 191 19.67 29.99 -10.68
CA ARG A 191 18.59 30.90 -10.25
C ARG A 191 19.13 31.94 -9.27
N LYS A 192 19.85 31.52 -8.22
CA LYS A 192 20.42 32.44 -7.23
C LYS A 192 21.43 33.41 -7.84
N LEU A 193 22.26 32.95 -8.78
CA LEU A 193 23.19 33.84 -9.50
C LEU A 193 22.45 34.91 -10.31
N ARG A 194 21.39 34.52 -11.02
CA ARG A 194 20.57 35.45 -11.81
C ARG A 194 19.84 36.46 -10.92
N GLU A 195 19.32 36.02 -9.77
CA GLU A 195 18.68 36.89 -8.78
C GLU A 195 19.65 37.97 -8.25
N THR A 196 20.94 37.65 -8.10
CA THR A 196 21.97 38.59 -7.62
C THR A 196 22.46 39.55 -8.72
N SER A 197 22.25 39.23 -9.99
CA SER A 197 22.79 40.03 -11.09
C SER A 197 22.00 41.33 -11.28
N THR A 198 22.66 42.46 -11.01
CA THR A 198 22.09 43.81 -11.24
C THR A 198 22.50 44.41 -12.58
N ARG A 199 23.54 43.86 -13.22
CA ARG A 199 24.25 44.49 -14.37
C ARG A 199 24.02 43.78 -15.71
N GLY A 200 23.17 42.75 -15.75
CA GLY A 200 22.79 42.08 -17.00
C GLY A 200 22.28 40.65 -16.80
N GLU A 201 21.78 40.04 -17.88
CA GLU A 201 21.30 38.66 -17.85
C GLU A 201 22.47 37.66 -17.95
N ILE A 202 22.44 36.64 -17.08
CA ILE A 202 23.44 35.56 -17.05
C ILE A 202 22.82 34.30 -17.64
N ALA A 203 23.25 33.94 -18.85
CA ALA A 203 22.71 32.79 -19.58
C ALA A 203 23.00 31.44 -18.88
N ARG A 204 24.22 31.26 -18.34
CA ARG A 204 24.65 29.99 -17.70
C ARG A 204 25.64 30.23 -16.58
N MET A 205 25.76 29.25 -15.69
CA MET A 205 26.75 29.22 -14.61
C MET A 205 28.11 28.74 -15.13
N TYR A 206 29.18 29.45 -14.80
CA TYR A 206 30.56 29.06 -15.09
C TYR A 206 31.23 28.57 -13.82
N TYR A 207 31.85 27.39 -13.83
CA TYR A 207 32.63 26.89 -12.69
C TYR A 207 34.14 26.92 -12.95
N VAL A 208 34.52 26.96 -14.22
CA VAL A 208 35.89 27.19 -14.68
C VAL A 208 35.97 28.65 -15.12
N ASN A 209 37.04 29.33 -14.72
CA ASN A 209 37.24 30.76 -14.97
C ASN A 209 36.03 31.62 -14.54
N PHE A 210 35.45 31.29 -13.38
CA PHE A 210 34.30 32.03 -12.84
C PHE A 210 34.60 33.53 -12.73
N GLU A 211 35.81 33.87 -12.29
CA GLU A 211 36.25 35.26 -12.16
C GLU A 211 36.22 36.01 -13.50
N GLU A 212 36.74 35.42 -14.58
CA GLU A 212 36.74 36.06 -15.91
C GLU A 212 35.35 36.19 -16.53
N HIS A 213 34.49 35.19 -16.33
CA HIS A 213 33.19 35.12 -17.00
C HIS A 213 32.05 35.74 -16.19
N ILE A 214 32.16 35.76 -14.87
CA ILE A 214 31.13 36.26 -13.95
C ILE A 214 31.61 37.49 -13.21
N THR A 215 32.71 37.41 -12.46
CA THR A 215 33.16 38.53 -11.60
C THR A 215 33.59 39.75 -12.42
N LEU A 216 34.44 39.58 -13.43
CA LEU A 216 34.91 40.67 -14.27
C LEU A 216 33.78 41.35 -15.07
N LYS A 217 32.73 40.61 -15.44
CA LYS A 217 31.64 41.11 -16.29
C LYS A 217 30.47 41.70 -15.53
N TYR A 218 30.12 41.10 -14.39
CA TYR A 218 28.91 41.45 -13.65
C TYR A 218 29.22 41.97 -12.24
N GLY A 219 30.47 41.87 -11.78
CA GLY A 219 30.89 42.24 -10.43
C GLY A 219 30.33 41.30 -9.37
N ILE A 220 30.10 40.02 -9.67
CA ILE A 220 29.52 39.06 -8.72
C ILE A 220 30.61 38.14 -8.17
N ILE A 221 30.67 38.00 -6.86
CA ILE A 221 31.54 37.06 -6.15
C ILE A 221 30.72 35.97 -5.46
N LEU A 222 31.34 34.82 -5.25
CA LEU A 222 30.76 33.70 -4.52
C LEU A 222 31.36 33.66 -3.11
N VAL A 223 30.49 33.67 -2.10
CA VAL A 223 30.90 33.72 -0.70
C VAL A 223 30.54 32.41 0.01
N HIS A 224 31.48 31.90 0.81
CA HIS A 224 31.33 30.72 1.68
C HIS A 224 30.87 29.44 0.94
N TRP A 225 31.57 29.06 -0.13
CA TRP A 225 31.35 27.76 -0.76
C TRP A 225 31.68 26.62 0.22
N PRO A 226 30.77 25.64 0.43
CA PRO A 226 30.88 24.70 1.55
C PRO A 226 31.76 23.48 1.25
N LEU A 227 32.19 23.29 0.00
CA LEU A 227 32.98 22.13 -0.44
C LEU A 227 34.43 22.53 -0.71
N GLN A 228 35.36 21.58 -0.57
CA GLN A 228 36.78 21.84 -0.83
C GLN A 228 37.07 22.24 -2.29
N LYS A 229 36.28 21.72 -3.23
CA LYS A 229 36.43 22.01 -4.65
C LYS A 229 35.22 22.81 -5.15
N PHE A 230 35.49 23.95 -5.78
CA PHE A 230 34.49 24.67 -6.54
C PHE A 230 34.30 23.99 -7.91
N ALA A 231 33.14 23.38 -8.12
CA ALA A 231 32.85 22.60 -9.31
C ALA A 231 31.35 22.50 -9.58
N ALA A 232 31.00 22.16 -10.82
CA ALA A 232 29.62 21.97 -11.23
C ALA A 232 28.94 20.83 -10.44
N PRO A 233 27.65 20.94 -10.07
CA PRO A 233 26.90 19.88 -9.42
C PRO A 233 27.01 18.53 -10.13
N GLY A 234 27.05 18.54 -11.47
CA GLY A 234 27.21 17.34 -12.30
C GLY A 234 28.47 16.52 -12.01
N SER A 235 29.52 17.14 -11.45
CA SER A 235 30.80 16.50 -11.14
C SER A 235 30.81 15.74 -9.80
N PHE A 236 29.85 15.99 -8.90
CA PHE A 236 29.78 15.29 -7.63
C PHE A 236 29.10 13.93 -7.79
N SER A 237 29.62 12.89 -7.14
CA SER A 237 29.05 11.53 -7.16
C SER A 237 28.25 11.20 -5.89
N SER A 238 28.12 12.14 -4.96
CA SER A 238 27.47 11.94 -3.66
C SER A 238 26.26 12.85 -3.48
N ILE A 239 25.10 12.23 -3.20
CA ILE A 239 23.84 12.93 -2.90
C ILE A 239 24.01 13.79 -1.64
N LEU A 240 24.76 13.34 -0.64
CA LEU A 240 24.99 14.09 0.59
C LEU A 240 25.68 15.44 0.31
N LEU A 241 26.69 15.45 -0.56
CA LEU A 241 27.40 16.68 -0.93
C LEU A 241 26.48 17.65 -1.70
N LEU A 242 25.61 17.11 -2.55
CA LEU A 242 24.62 17.91 -3.29
C LEU A 242 23.58 18.52 -2.34
N ASN A 243 23.05 17.75 -1.38
CA ASN A 243 22.10 18.24 -0.38
C ASN A 243 22.71 19.28 0.58
N MET A 244 23.98 19.10 0.96
CA MET A 244 24.72 20.10 1.74
C MET A 244 24.83 21.42 0.98
N LEU A 245 25.13 21.35 -0.32
CA LEU A 245 25.22 22.52 -1.17
C LEU A 245 23.86 23.22 -1.35
N GLU A 246 22.80 22.44 -1.60
CA GLU A 246 21.42 22.90 -1.67
C GLU A 246 21.04 23.68 -0.40
N SER A 247 21.21 23.03 0.76
CA SER A 247 20.94 23.61 2.07
C SER A 247 21.74 24.88 2.31
N GLY A 248 22.98 24.95 1.82
CA GLY A 248 23.85 26.12 1.99
C GLY A 248 23.32 27.35 1.25
N PHE A 249 22.81 27.18 0.03
CA PHE A 249 22.18 28.25 -0.75
C PHE A 249 20.81 28.65 -0.22
N GLU A 250 20.01 27.71 0.28
CA GLU A 250 18.69 28.01 0.87
C GLU A 250 18.80 28.74 2.20
N LYS A 251 19.73 28.32 3.06
CA LYS A 251 19.96 28.95 4.37
C LYS A 251 20.78 30.25 4.26
N GLY A 252 21.29 30.58 3.08
CA GLY A 252 22.10 31.77 2.82
C GLY A 252 23.52 31.72 3.41
N THR A 253 23.96 30.55 3.90
CA THR A 253 25.35 30.36 4.36
C THR A 253 26.31 30.41 3.18
N THR A 254 25.88 29.94 2.00
CA THR A 254 26.58 30.08 0.73
C THR A 254 25.74 30.97 -0.17
N ARG A 255 26.31 32.04 -0.72
CA ARG A 255 25.54 33.00 -1.54
C ARG A 255 26.41 33.73 -2.54
N PHE A 256 25.75 34.26 -3.57
CA PHE A 256 26.35 35.23 -4.47
C PHE A 256 26.15 36.62 -3.90
N GLU A 257 27.18 37.45 -4.00
CA GLU A 257 27.14 38.86 -3.60
C GLU A 257 27.58 39.72 -4.79
N SER A 258 26.85 40.81 -5.03
CA SER A 258 27.21 41.79 -6.05
C SER A 258 28.10 42.85 -5.40
N LEU A 259 29.30 43.04 -5.95
CA LEU A 259 30.24 44.09 -5.55
C LEU A 259 29.64 45.46 -5.86
N SER A 260 29.91 46.42 -5.00
CA SER A 260 29.66 47.83 -5.30
C SER A 260 30.51 48.31 -6.48
N ASP A 261 30.10 49.41 -7.14
CA ASP A 261 30.83 49.93 -8.32
C ASP A 261 32.29 50.30 -7.97
N ALA A 262 32.53 50.78 -6.75
CA ALA A 262 33.86 51.11 -6.26
C ALA A 262 34.73 49.85 -6.05
N GLU A 263 34.17 48.83 -5.41
CA GLU A 263 34.87 47.55 -5.18
C GLU A 263 35.15 46.82 -6.49
N TRP A 264 34.21 46.88 -7.43
CA TRP A 264 34.38 46.22 -8.73
C TRP A 264 35.42 46.91 -9.61
N THR A 265 35.51 48.24 -9.57
CA THR A 265 36.57 48.97 -10.29
C THR A 265 37.96 48.71 -9.70
N ALA A 266 38.02 48.39 -8.41
CA ALA A 266 39.26 48.06 -7.70
C ALA A 266 39.66 46.58 -7.82
N TRP A 267 38.75 45.70 -8.23
CA TRP A 267 38.94 44.26 -8.40
C TRP A 267 39.63 43.97 -9.73
#